data_AF-A0A7J7J7N3-F1
#
_entry.id   AF-A0A7J7J7N3-F1
#
_cell.length_a   1.000
_cell.length_b   1.000
_cell.length_c   1.000
_cell.angle_alpha   90.00
_cell.angle_beta   90.00
_cell.angle_gamma   90.00
#
_symmetry.space_group_name_H-M   'P 1'
#
loop_
_entity.id
_entity.type
_entity.pdbx_description
1 polymer ?
#
loop_
_entity_poly.entity_id
_entity_poly.type
_entity_poly.pdbx_seq_one_letter_code
_entity_poly.pdbx_strand_id
1 'polypeptide(L)'
;MDSFVKDVFERVAGEISRLPHNNKRSTITSREVQTAVRLILPGELAKPAVSKGTKAVTKYTSFKYILQAPQLKHIKVILPQNPEHW
;
A
#
# COMPACT_ATOMS: atom_id res chain seq x y z
N MET A 1 7.79 14.10 13.75
CA MET A 1 7.27 12.86 13.13
C MET A 1 7.87 12.65 11.74
N ASP A 2 8.08 13.71 10.96
CA ASP A 2 8.60 13.64 9.60
C ASP A 2 9.93 12.89 9.45
N SER A 3 10.84 13.03 10.43
CA SER A 3 12.12 12.32 10.43
C SER A 3 11.98 10.80 10.56
N PHE A 4 11.05 10.32 11.38
CA PHE A 4 10.81 8.89 11.56
C PHE A 4 10.19 8.27 10.30
N VAL A 5 9.20 8.94 9.72
CA VAL A 5 8.57 8.49 8.47
C VAL A 5 9.59 8.46 7.34
N LYS A 6 10.47 9.47 7.26
CA LYS A 6 11.53 9.53 6.25
C LYS A 6 12.55 8.39 6.42
N ASP A 7 13.02 8.13 7.64
CA ASP A 7 13.97 7.03 7.91
C ASP A 7 13.37 5.66 7.54
N VAL A 8 12.11 5.40 7.94
CA VAL A 8 11.43 4.15 7.56
C VAL A 8 11.24 4.04 6.05
N PHE A 9 10.87 5.15 5.38
CA PHE A 9 10.72 5.17 3.93
C PHE A 9 12.03 4.86 3.21
N GLU A 10 13.13 5.50 3.62
CA GLU A 10 14.46 5.28 3.03
C GLU A 10 14.92 3.83 3.23
N ARG A 11 14.70 3.25 4.42
CA ARG A 11 14.98 1.83 4.67
C ARG A 11 14.17 0.94 3.74
N VAL A 12 12.87 1.18 3.58
CA VAL A 12 11.98 0.40 2.70
C VAL A 12 12.42 0.50 1.25
N ALA A 13 12.72 1.70 0.76
CA ALA A 13 13.20 1.90 -0.59
C ALA A 13 14.53 1.19 -0.85
N GLY A 14 15.47 1.27 0.10
CA GLY A 14 16.75 0.57 0.03
C GLY A 14 16.58 -0.95 -0.03
N GLU A 15 15.67 -1.49 0.77
CA GLU A 15 15.39 -2.93 0.78
C GLU A 15 14.70 -3.41 -0.50
N ILE A 16 13.74 -2.64 -1.03
CA ILE A 16 13.09 -2.95 -2.32
C ILE A 16 14.13 -3.02 -3.44
N SER A 17 15.10 -2.10 -3.47
CA SER A 17 16.16 -2.11 -4.48
C SER A 17 17.05 -3.36 -4.41
N ARG A 18 17.12 -4.03 -3.25
CA ARG A 18 17.89 -5.26 -3.04
C ARG A 18 17.08 -6.52 -3.29
N LEU A 19 15.75 -6.43 -3.38
CA LEU A 19 14.91 -7.59 -3.62
C LEU A 19 15.16 -8.16 -5.03
N PRO A 20 15.22 -9.50 -5.17
CA PRO A 20 15.32 -10.13 -6.48
C PRO A 20 14.08 -9.78 -7.31
N HIS A 21 14.29 -9.07 -8.41
CA HIS A 21 13.22 -8.73 -9.34
C HIS A 21 12.90 -9.98 -10.16
N ASN A 22 11.84 -10.68 -9.77
CA ASN A 22 11.48 -12.00 -10.32
C ASN A 22 11.17 -12.01 -11.84
N ASN A 23 11.32 -10.92 -12.59
CA ASN A 23 10.98 -10.92 -14.02
C ASN A 23 11.68 -9.87 -14.93
N LYS A 24 12.91 -9.42 -14.62
CA LYS A 24 13.60 -8.31 -15.37
C LYS A 24 12.74 -7.04 -15.55
N ARG A 25 11.68 -6.89 -14.76
CA ARG A 25 10.76 -5.76 -14.83
C ARG A 25 11.31 -4.66 -13.93
N SER A 26 11.54 -3.48 -14.50
CA SER A 26 11.91 -2.26 -13.76
C SER A 26 10.74 -1.66 -12.97
N THR A 27 9.68 -2.43 -12.72
CA THR A 27 8.44 -1.97 -12.09
C THR A 27 8.31 -2.58 -10.71
N ILE A 28 8.35 -1.74 -9.69
CA ILE A 28 8.07 -2.11 -8.30
C ILE A 28 6.56 -2.34 -8.14
N THR A 29 6.21 -3.50 -7.63
CA THR A 29 4.85 -3.94 -7.35
C THR A 29 4.54 -3.86 -5.86
N SER A 30 3.25 -3.92 -5.51
CA SER A 30 2.82 -4.00 -4.10
C SER A 30 3.41 -5.21 -3.37
N ARG A 31 3.80 -6.27 -4.08
CA ARG A 31 4.46 -7.45 -3.51
C ARG A 31 5.87 -7.14 -3.02
N GLU A 32 6.68 -6.41 -3.81
CA GLU A 32 8.03 -6.02 -3.35
C GLU A 32 7.96 -5.08 -2.15
N VAL A 33 7.00 -4.13 -2.15
CA VAL A 33 6.74 -3.26 -1.00
C VAL A 33 6.34 -4.07 0.24
N GLN A 34 5.41 -5.03 0.08
CA GLN A 34 4.97 -5.90 1.18
C GLN A 34 6.11 -6.74 1.75
N THR A 35 6.98 -7.28 0.90
CA THR A 35 8.15 -8.06 1.32
C THR A 35 9.15 -7.18 2.08
N ALA A 36 9.50 -6.00 1.55
CA ALA A 36 10.42 -5.08 2.21
C ALA A 36 9.91 -4.64 3.59
N VAL A 37 8.61 -4.33 3.71
CA VAL A 37 7.98 -3.97 4.99
C VAL A 37 8.10 -5.12 6.02
N ARG A 38 7.97 -6.38 5.59
CA ARG A 38 8.14 -7.54 6.47
C ARG A 38 9.58 -7.77 6.92
N LEU A 39 10.56 -7.34 6.11
CA LEU A 39 11.98 -7.47 6.43
C LEU A 39 12.46 -6.37 7.38
N ILE A 40 11.92 -5.16 7.27
CA ILE A 40 12.36 -4.01 8.08
C ILE A 40 11.62 -3.92 9.41
N LEU A 41 10.35 -4.30 9.46
CA LEU A 41 9.55 -4.17 10.67
C LEU A 41 9.65 -5.43 11.55
N PRO A 42 9.70 -5.29 12.88
CA PRO A 42 9.61 -6.42 13.79
C PRO A 42 8.26 -7.12 13.66
N GLY A 43 8.20 -8.42 13.94
CA GLY A 43 7.03 -9.29 13.66
C GLY A 43 5.69 -8.77 14.19
N GLU A 44 5.69 -8.13 15.36
CA GLU A 44 4.50 -7.52 15.98
C GLU A 44 3.95 -6.32 15.19
N LEU A 45 4.82 -5.60 14.48
CA LEU A 45 4.45 -4.44 13.65
C LEU A 45 4.24 -4.83 12.18
N ALA A 46 4.93 -5.86 11.69
CA ALA A 46 4.87 -6.29 10.30
C ALA A 46 3.46 -6.77 9.92
N LYS A 47 2.81 -7.59 10.76
CA LYS A 47 1.46 -8.12 10.50
C LYS A 47 0.40 -7.01 10.37
N PRO A 48 0.24 -6.09 11.34
CA PRO A 48 -0.74 -5.01 11.22
C PRO A 48 -0.39 -4.02 10.09
N ALA A 49 0.89 -3.69 9.88
CA ALA A 49 1.31 -2.81 8.79
C ALA A 49 0.95 -3.37 7.41
N VAL A 50 1.23 -4.66 7.18
CA VAL A 50 0.85 -5.35 5.94
C VAL A 50 -0.67 -5.41 5.77
N SER A 51 -1.41 -5.69 6.83
CA SER A 51 -2.89 -5.71 6.79
C SER A 51 -3.47 -4.35 6.40
N LYS A 52 -2.98 -3.26 7.01
CA LYS A 52 -3.36 -1.89 6.66
C LYS A 52 -3.00 -1.56 5.21
N GLY A 53 -1.79 -1.93 4.77
CA GLY A 53 -1.34 -1.74 3.38
C GLY A 53 -2.24 -2.46 2.37
N THR A 54 -2.56 -3.73 2.59
CA THR A 54 -3.44 -4.50 1.70
C THR A 54 -4.84 -3.89 1.63
N LYS A 55 -5.43 -3.50 2.78
CA LYS A 55 -6.74 -2.85 2.81
C LYS A 55 -6.74 -1.53 2.02
N ALA A 56 -5.69 -0.73 2.16
CA ALA A 56 -5.54 0.52 1.41
C ALA A 56 -5.46 0.26 -0.11
N VAL A 57 -4.69 -0.76 -0.54
CA VAL A 57 -4.58 -1.14 -1.96
C VAL A 57 -5.92 -1.62 -2.51
N THR A 58 -6.65 -2.47 -1.78
CA THR A 58 -7.99 -2.92 -2.18
C THR A 58 -8.94 -1.74 -2.31
N LYS A 59 -8.95 -0.83 -1.31
CA LYS A 59 -9.79 0.38 -1.34
C LYS A 59 -9.46 1.24 -2.56
N TYR A 60 -8.19 1.54 -2.80
CA TYR A 60 -7.74 2.32 -3.96
C TYR A 60 -8.17 1.69 -5.29
N THR A 61 -7.99 0.38 -5.40
CA THR A 61 -8.36 -0.39 -6.60
C THR A 61 -9.87 -0.32 -6.85
N SER A 62 -10.69 -0.50 -5.82
CA SER A 62 -12.15 -0.36 -5.92
C SER A 62 -12.58 1.05 -6.34
N PHE A 63 -11.98 2.11 -5.77
CA PHE A 63 -12.25 3.48 -6.19
C PHE A 63 -11.87 3.72 -7.65
N LYS A 64 -10.74 3.19 -8.10
CA LYS A 64 -10.28 3.32 -9.48
C LYS A 64 -11.30 2.71 -10.46
N TYR A 65 -11.83 1.53 -10.16
CA TYR A 65 -12.87 0.90 -11.00
C TYR A 65 -14.18 1.68 -10.99
N ILE A 66 -14.60 2.23 -9.85
CA ILE A 66 -15.82 3.05 -9.75
C ILE A 66 -15.67 4.35 -10.56
N LEU A 67 -14.51 5.00 -10.52
CA LEU A 67 -14.26 6.22 -11.29
C LEU A 67 -14.15 5.94 -12.81
N GLN A 68 -13.70 4.74 -13.18
CA GLN A 68 -13.59 4.32 -14.58
C GLN A 68 -14.89 3.76 -15.16
N ALA A 69 -15.88 3.40 -14.33
CA ALA A 69 -17.19 2.91 -14.77
C ALA A 69 -18.18 4.10 -14.94
N PRO A 70 -18.44 4.58 -16.18
CA PRO A 70 -19.28 5.75 -16.39
C PRO A 70 -20.71 5.60 -15.84
N GLN A 71 -21.23 4.37 -15.79
CA GLN A 71 -22.57 4.05 -15.27
C GLN A 71 -22.70 3.97 -13.73
N LEU A 72 -21.60 3.95 -12.95
CA LEU A 72 -21.65 3.78 -11.49
C LEU A 72 -21.43 5.08 -10.69
N LYS A 73 -21.35 6.22 -11.38
CA LYS A 73 -21.08 7.54 -10.77
C LYS A 73 -22.10 7.96 -9.71
N HIS A 74 -23.34 7.47 -9.79
CA HIS A 74 -24.41 7.78 -8.84
C HIS A 74 -24.34 6.97 -7.53
N ILE A 75 -23.59 5.86 -7.50
CA ILE A 75 -23.43 5.01 -6.29
C ILE A 75 -22.37 5.56 -5.32
N LYS A 76 -21.70 6.67 -5.68
CA LYS A 76 -20.69 7.37 -4.87
C LYS A 76 -21.14 7.71 -3.44
N VAL A 77 -22.45 7.77 -3.18
CA VAL A 77 -23.03 8.05 -1.85
C VAL A 77 -22.77 6.94 -0.83
N ILE A 78 -22.55 5.69 -1.26
CA ILE A 78 -22.46 4.53 -0.34
C ILE A 78 -21.01 4.20 0.07
N LEU A 79 -20.01 4.88 -0.51
CA LEU A 79 -18.62 4.72 -0.05
C LEU A 79 -18.49 5.35 1.34
N PRO A 80 -17.78 4.70 2.29
CA PRO A 80 -17.71 5.17 3.67
C PRO A 80 -17.19 6.61 3.70
N GLN A 81 -18.08 7.53 4.05
CA GLN A 81 -17.87 8.97 4.16
C GLN A 81 -17.03 9.35 5.40
N ASN A 82 -16.57 8.38 6.20
CA ASN A 82 -15.97 8.66 7.49
C ASN A 82 -14.43 8.64 7.42
N PRO A 83 -13.75 9.79 7.58
CA PRO A 83 -12.30 9.87 7.61
C PRO A 83 -11.71 9.61 9.01
N GLU A 84 -12.50 9.14 9.99
CA GLU A 84 -12.03 9.06 11.39
C GLU A 84 -11.46 7.70 11.83
N HIS A 85 -11.37 6.72 10.91
CA HIS A 85 -10.80 5.40 11.20
C HIS A 85 -9.68 5.01 10.21
N TRP A 86 -8.59 5.78 10.20
CA TRP A 86 -7.32 5.43 9.53
C TRP A 86 -6.37 4.67 10.46
#